data_AF-A0AB33K581-F1
#
_entry.id   AF-A0AB33K581-F1
#
_cell.length_a   1.000
_cell.length_b   1.000
_cell.length_c   1.000
_cell.angle_alpha   90.00
_cell.angle_beta   90.00
_cell.angle_gamma   90.00
#
_symmetry.space_group_name_H-M   'P 1'
#
loop_
_entity.id
_entity.type
_entity.pdbx_description
1 polymer ?
#
loop_
_entity_poly.entity_id
_entity_poly.type
_entity_poly.pdbx_seq_one_letter_code
_entity_poly.pdbx_strand_id
1 'polypeptide(L)'
;MTPGGTFVARRIVPALLAQIVVLVLAGLLVTHPPFGLWDRREPTVVSWLAEHRSPWLDRASGWVSAVGFTPAIVTVTAAAMLALVLAGRPRRWREALFVGGAVAAEALVFVTAAALVDRHRPEVVRLDGALATSSFPSGHVGAATALYGALAIIALRSAKGRRRLVPVGVLLACLVPLLVAASRLYRGMHHPTDVVAGLLNGAAVLWIMSTLLEPERPPAATSAPEAGADGTADGSRGTEERANRRAMVVSNPAVTGPAVLNEVLAVLAAHGYRETRLAETDPDDLGRSAAARAVADGFPLLVVCGGDGSVTACAQALAGTRTALAVVPCGTGNLLARNLGLPTSPARALAVALDGAPRRIDLALAEGDGIEPTLVGAMAGIGLDAAVMADTGRDLKQRLGWAAYVVGIVRHLRDRKMRLAVTLDDGATFHRRAAMAVVGNVGSLQGGVRLLPEAEPDDGVLDLVLLQPRGFLGWSAATLRLVTGRQGRPEPDTRPGEPHQDGRRAQPVRRSLEHFQGRRITLVTENASPRELDGEPVGDGRRLCLTVRPGALLVHAPADGRPDRTADTAPVPLAATNPAAEARTHTVGAGG
;
A
#
# COMPACT_ATOMS: atom_id res chain seq x y z
N MET A 1 -5.94 -19.54 6.28
CA MET A 1 -5.52 -18.38 7.11
C MET A 1 -6.76 -17.53 7.36
N THR A 2 -7.09 -17.22 8.61
CA THR A 2 -8.35 -16.56 8.97
C THR A 2 -8.39 -15.09 8.52
N PRO A 3 -9.56 -14.55 8.12
CA PRO A 3 -9.72 -13.18 7.60
C PRO A 3 -9.22 -12.05 8.52
N GLY A 4 -9.03 -12.31 9.82
CA GLY A 4 -8.43 -11.35 10.75
C GLY A 4 -6.91 -11.14 10.56
N GLY A 5 -6.19 -12.12 10.01
CA GLY A 5 -4.73 -12.05 9.85
C GLY A 5 -4.27 -11.00 8.83
N THR A 6 -5.03 -10.81 7.75
CA THR A 6 -4.73 -9.83 6.69
C THR A 6 -5.01 -8.40 7.15
N PHE A 7 -6.03 -8.17 7.99
CA PHE A 7 -6.32 -6.86 8.56
C PHE A 7 -5.23 -6.38 9.52
N VAL A 8 -4.76 -7.27 10.39
CA VAL A 8 -3.70 -6.95 11.36
C VAL A 8 -2.37 -6.73 10.63
N ALA A 9 -2.04 -7.55 9.62
CA ALA A 9 -0.86 -7.34 8.79
C ALA A 9 -0.89 -5.99 8.03
N ARG A 10 -2.05 -5.58 7.49
CA ARG A 10 -2.25 -4.28 6.81
C ARG A 10 -2.03 -3.07 7.73
N ARG A 11 -2.12 -3.21 9.06
CA ARG A 11 -1.82 -2.15 10.04
C ARG A 11 -0.37 -2.20 10.55
N ILE A 12 0.12 -3.39 10.87
CA ILE A 12 1.43 -3.57 11.48
C ILE A 12 2.56 -3.23 10.50
N VAL A 13 2.49 -3.74 9.26
CA VAL A 13 3.57 -3.57 8.28
C VAL A 13 3.87 -2.09 7.96
N PRO A 14 2.88 -1.24 7.59
CA PRO A 14 3.19 0.17 7.32
C PRO A 14 3.65 0.93 8.56
N ALA A 15 3.15 0.57 9.74
CA ALA A 15 3.60 1.20 11.00
C ALA A 15 5.06 0.85 11.32
N LEU A 16 5.48 -0.41 11.13
CA LEU A 16 6.87 -0.83 11.30
C LEU A 16 7.79 -0.16 10.26
N LEU A 17 7.35 -0.05 9.00
CA LEU A 17 8.11 0.67 7.97
C LEU A 17 8.28 2.16 8.30
N ALA A 18 7.20 2.82 8.76
CA ALA A 18 7.28 4.20 9.22
C ALA A 18 8.23 4.34 10.41
N GLN A 19 8.20 3.39 11.36
CA GLN A 19 9.13 3.35 12.49
C GLN A 19 10.59 3.21 12.05
N ILE A 20 10.89 2.33 11.08
CA ILE A 20 12.24 2.20 10.50
C ILE A 20 12.70 3.54 9.94
N VAL A 21 11.85 4.22 9.14
CA VAL A 21 12.19 5.52 8.57
C VAL A 21 12.47 6.55 9.66
N VAL A 22 11.61 6.65 10.67
CA VAL A 22 11.79 7.58 11.79
C VAL A 22 13.09 7.31 12.54
N LEU A 23 13.38 6.04 12.82
CA LEU A 23 14.57 5.63 13.57
C LEU A 23 15.85 5.87 12.78
N VAL A 24 15.84 5.60 11.46
CA VAL A 24 16.96 5.90 10.57
C VAL A 24 17.20 7.40 10.45
N LEU A 25 16.14 8.21 10.29
CA LEU A 25 16.27 9.67 10.23
C LEU A 25 16.79 10.23 11.56
N ALA A 26 16.31 9.71 12.69
CA ALA A 26 16.83 10.09 14.01
C ALA A 26 18.31 9.72 14.15
N GLY A 27 18.70 8.51 13.72
CA GLY A 27 20.09 8.07 13.74
C GLY A 27 20.99 8.94 12.86
N LEU A 28 20.56 9.24 11.63
CA LEU A 28 21.29 10.12 10.72
C LEU A 28 21.39 11.56 11.26
N LEU A 29 20.37 12.04 11.95
CA LEU A 29 20.39 13.35 12.60
C LEU A 29 21.39 13.39 13.76
N VAL A 30 21.49 12.29 14.51
CA VAL A 30 22.43 12.16 15.63
C VAL A 30 23.86 11.96 15.13
N THR A 31 24.08 11.26 14.00
CA THR A 31 25.42 11.08 13.42
C THR A 31 25.91 12.28 12.62
N HIS A 32 25.00 13.02 11.98
CA HIS A 32 25.31 14.19 11.15
C HIS A 32 24.43 15.39 11.56
N PRO A 33 24.67 15.99 12.75
CA PRO A 33 23.86 17.10 13.22
C PRO A 33 23.98 18.30 12.27
N PRO A 34 22.88 18.80 11.70
CA PRO A 34 22.90 19.95 10.82
C PRO A 34 23.38 21.19 11.61
N PHE A 35 24.28 21.96 11.01
CA PHE A 35 24.82 23.20 11.58
C PHE A 35 25.54 23.04 12.94
N GLY A 36 25.93 21.82 13.33
CA GLY A 36 26.58 21.58 14.63
C GLY A 36 25.68 21.91 15.83
N LEU A 37 24.35 21.85 15.67
CA LEU A 37 23.36 22.26 16.67
C LEU A 37 23.43 21.48 18.00
N TRP A 38 24.06 20.30 18.02
CA TRP A 38 24.28 19.54 19.24
C TRP A 38 25.59 18.72 19.12
N ASP A 39 26.57 19.01 19.98
CA ASP A 39 27.72 18.13 20.24
C ASP A 39 28.29 18.34 21.66
N ARG A 40 28.89 17.27 22.21
CA ARG A 40 29.89 17.20 23.32
C ARG A 40 29.53 16.75 24.74
N ARG A 41 28.34 16.24 25.07
CA ARG A 41 28.12 15.65 26.44
C ARG A 41 28.03 14.13 26.51
N GLU A 42 27.74 13.46 25.39
CA GLU A 42 27.68 11.99 25.36
C GLU A 42 29.02 11.31 25.64
N PRO A 43 30.15 11.77 25.04
CA PRO A 43 31.46 11.24 25.40
C PRO A 43 31.79 11.46 26.88
N THR A 44 31.40 12.60 27.46
CA THR A 44 31.64 12.91 28.88
C THR A 44 30.96 11.93 29.83
N VAL A 45 29.72 11.53 29.55
CA VAL A 45 28.98 10.58 30.40
C VAL A 45 29.62 9.19 30.35
N VAL A 46 29.97 8.72 29.15
CA VAL A 46 30.56 7.39 28.98
C VAL A 46 31.99 7.32 29.54
N SER A 47 32.79 8.37 29.35
CA SER A 47 34.13 8.47 29.94
C SER A 47 34.07 8.54 31.47
N TRP A 48 33.15 9.33 32.04
CA TRP A 48 32.96 9.39 33.49
C TRP A 48 32.60 8.02 34.07
N LEU A 49 31.70 7.27 33.42
CA LEU A 49 31.36 5.89 33.81
C LEU A 49 32.56 4.94 33.70
N ALA A 50 33.41 5.11 32.69
CA ALA A 50 34.62 4.31 32.51
C ALA A 50 35.67 4.59 33.59
N GLU A 51 35.78 5.84 34.06
CA GLU A 51 36.67 6.25 35.15
C GLU A 51 36.20 5.75 36.52
N HIS A 52 34.89 5.60 36.73
CA HIS A 52 34.30 5.18 38.01
C HIS A 52 34.01 3.67 38.08
N ARG A 53 34.74 2.85 37.32
CA ARG A 53 34.53 1.39 37.31
C ARG A 53 35.06 0.73 38.58
N SER A 54 34.38 -0.33 39.02
CA SER A 54 34.86 -1.18 40.11
C SER A 54 34.68 -2.66 39.80
N PRO A 55 35.51 -3.56 40.34
CA PRO A 55 35.40 -5.00 40.09
C PRO A 55 34.04 -5.61 40.46
N TRP A 56 33.36 -5.02 41.46
CA TRP A 56 32.00 -5.41 41.81
C TRP A 56 31.00 -4.98 40.73
N LEU A 57 31.05 -3.70 40.30
CA LEU A 57 30.14 -3.14 39.30
C LEU A 57 30.35 -3.81 37.93
N ASP A 58 31.58 -4.22 37.61
CA ASP A 58 31.92 -4.91 36.37
C ASP A 58 31.25 -6.29 36.29
N ARG A 59 31.22 -7.03 37.40
CA ARG A 59 30.52 -8.32 37.48
C ARG A 59 29.01 -8.14 37.49
N ALA A 60 28.50 -7.19 38.28
CA ALA A 60 27.06 -6.92 38.36
C ALA A 60 26.49 -6.47 37.01
N SER A 61 27.16 -5.55 36.32
CA SER A 61 26.79 -5.12 34.96
C SER A 61 26.92 -6.26 33.94
N GLY A 62 27.87 -7.19 34.10
CA GLY A 62 27.96 -8.39 33.26
C GLY A 62 26.68 -9.23 33.32
N TRP A 63 26.22 -9.55 34.52
CA TRP A 63 24.97 -10.30 34.73
C TRP A 63 23.75 -9.55 34.20
N VAL A 64 23.63 -8.25 34.48
CA VAL A 64 22.52 -7.42 33.98
C VAL A 64 22.53 -7.31 32.45
N SER A 65 23.71 -7.17 31.83
CA SER A 65 23.83 -7.15 30.38
C SER A 65 23.50 -8.50 29.74
N ALA A 66 23.76 -9.62 30.42
CA ALA A 66 23.45 -10.96 29.93
C ALA A 66 21.94 -11.18 29.78
N VAL A 67 21.11 -10.51 30.59
CA VAL A 67 19.64 -10.55 30.49
C VAL A 67 19.16 -9.95 29.16
N GLY A 68 19.86 -8.95 28.63
CA GLY A 68 19.57 -8.34 27.32
C GLY A 68 20.29 -9.01 26.14
N PHE A 69 21.04 -10.09 26.36
CA PHE A 69 21.83 -10.75 25.33
C PHE A 69 20.96 -11.64 24.43
N THR A 70 21.28 -11.71 23.13
CA THR A 70 20.42 -12.33 22.11
C THR A 70 19.96 -13.76 22.45
N PRO A 71 20.84 -14.70 22.87
CA PRO A 71 20.40 -16.04 23.27
C PRO A 71 19.42 -16.02 24.43
N ALA A 72 19.66 -15.19 25.45
CA ALA A 72 18.76 -15.08 26.60
C ALA A 72 17.37 -14.57 26.18
N ILE A 73 17.32 -13.51 25.37
CA ILE A 73 16.06 -12.98 24.82
C ILE A 73 15.32 -14.06 24.02
N VAL A 74 16.01 -14.74 23.10
CA VAL A 74 15.40 -15.78 22.25
C VAL A 74 14.88 -16.95 23.09
N THR A 75 15.67 -17.43 24.06
CA THR A 75 15.27 -18.54 24.95
C THR A 75 14.05 -18.16 25.79
N VAL A 76 14.05 -16.99 26.43
CA VAL A 76 12.92 -16.54 27.27
C VAL A 76 11.68 -16.30 26.41
N THR A 77 11.83 -15.75 25.20
CA THR A 77 10.75 -15.55 24.23
C THR A 77 10.12 -16.88 23.84
N ALA A 78 10.93 -17.86 23.44
CA ALA A 78 10.47 -19.19 23.04
C ALA A 78 9.77 -19.91 24.21
N ALA A 79 10.34 -19.85 25.42
CA ALA A 79 9.74 -20.42 26.62
C ALA A 79 8.39 -19.76 26.96
N ALA A 80 8.29 -18.43 26.86
CA ALA A 80 7.04 -17.70 27.08
C ALA A 80 5.97 -18.05 26.04
N MET A 81 6.34 -18.11 24.75
CA MET A 81 5.42 -18.52 23.68
C MET A 81 4.92 -19.94 23.90
N LEU A 82 5.82 -20.88 24.22
CA LEU A 82 5.47 -22.26 24.50
C LEU A 82 4.52 -22.37 25.70
N ALA A 83 4.82 -21.69 26.81
CA ALA A 83 3.94 -21.66 27.98
C ALA A 83 2.54 -21.09 27.67
N LEU A 84 2.45 -20.06 26.83
CA LEU A 84 1.17 -19.47 26.41
C LEU A 84 0.36 -20.39 25.49
N VAL A 85 1.01 -21.11 24.59
CA VAL A 85 0.37 -22.11 23.71
C VAL A 85 -0.10 -23.33 24.51
N LEU A 86 0.74 -23.86 25.39
CA LEU A 86 0.44 -25.02 26.24
C LEU A 86 -0.64 -24.74 27.30
N ALA A 87 -0.87 -23.48 27.66
CA ALA A 87 -1.95 -23.10 28.58
C ALA A 87 -3.38 -23.35 28.03
N GLY A 88 -3.52 -23.86 26.80
CA GLY A 88 -4.72 -24.56 26.31
C GLY A 88 -5.98 -23.71 26.12
N ARG A 89 -5.88 -22.38 26.23
CA ARG A 89 -7.04 -21.48 26.06
C ARG A 89 -7.12 -20.88 24.65
N PRO A 90 -8.31 -20.80 24.04
CA PRO A 90 -8.51 -20.41 22.63
C PRO A 90 -8.09 -18.96 22.29
N ARG A 91 -7.69 -18.15 23.28
CA ARG A 91 -7.22 -16.76 23.10
C ARG A 91 -5.73 -16.54 23.37
N ARG A 92 -5.01 -17.51 23.94
CA ARG A 92 -3.59 -17.32 24.34
C ARG A 92 -2.58 -17.48 23.20
N TRP A 93 -2.97 -18.10 22.09
CA TRP A 93 -2.13 -18.13 20.89
C TRP A 93 -1.86 -16.72 20.33
N ARG A 94 -2.82 -15.78 20.47
CA ARG A 94 -2.62 -14.36 20.11
C ARG A 94 -1.61 -13.67 21.03
N GLU A 95 -1.60 -14.02 22.32
CA GLU A 95 -0.60 -13.53 23.27
C GLU A 95 0.79 -14.08 22.91
N ALA A 96 0.89 -15.35 22.50
CA ALA A 96 2.14 -15.93 22.01
C ALA A 96 2.64 -15.24 20.73
N LEU A 97 1.74 -14.98 19.76
CA LEU A 97 2.07 -14.22 18.55
C LEU A 97 2.48 -12.77 18.86
N PHE A 98 1.90 -12.15 19.88
CA PHE A 98 2.28 -10.82 20.32
C PHE A 98 3.70 -10.78 20.90
N VAL A 99 4.06 -11.71 21.80
CA VAL A 99 5.42 -11.77 22.38
C VAL A 99 6.46 -12.08 21.30
N GLY A 100 6.27 -13.15 20.53
CA GLY A 100 7.20 -13.52 19.46
C GLY A 100 7.29 -12.48 18.37
N GLY A 101 6.14 -11.91 17.97
CA GLY A 101 6.05 -10.86 16.97
C GLY A 101 6.72 -9.56 17.42
N ALA A 102 6.58 -9.15 18.69
CA ALA A 102 7.23 -7.96 19.21
C ALA A 102 8.76 -8.07 19.19
N VAL A 103 9.31 -9.22 19.59
CA VAL A 103 10.78 -9.42 19.57
C VAL A 103 11.29 -9.52 18.12
N ALA A 104 10.57 -10.23 17.24
CA ALA A 104 10.95 -10.34 15.82
C ALA A 104 10.88 -8.99 15.08
N ALA A 105 9.83 -8.20 15.33
CA ALA A 105 9.67 -6.87 14.75
C ALA A 105 10.74 -5.90 15.28
N GLU A 106 11.06 -5.94 16.58
CA GLU A 106 12.14 -5.15 17.16
C GLU A 106 13.48 -5.49 16.50
N ALA A 107 13.81 -6.76 16.37
CA ALA A 107 15.06 -7.21 15.74
C ALA A 107 15.14 -6.75 14.27
N LEU A 108 14.05 -6.83 13.52
CA LEU A 108 13.97 -6.37 12.13
C LEU A 108 14.22 -4.86 12.02
N VAL A 109 13.55 -4.07 12.87
CA VAL A 109 13.70 -2.60 12.87
C VAL A 109 15.12 -2.22 13.29
N PHE A 110 15.66 -2.86 14.34
CA PHE A 110 17.01 -2.65 14.83
C PHE A 110 18.07 -2.97 13.77
N VAL A 111 18.06 -4.18 13.20
CA VAL A 111 19.08 -4.60 12.21
C VAL A 111 19.06 -3.67 11.00
N THR A 112 17.88 -3.29 10.54
CA THR A 112 17.72 -2.36 9.41
C THR A 112 18.27 -0.98 9.73
N ALA A 113 17.92 -0.42 10.89
CA ALA A 113 18.40 0.89 11.30
C ALA A 113 19.93 0.90 11.54
N ALA A 114 20.45 -0.16 12.17
CA ALA A 114 21.89 -0.31 12.42
C ALA A 114 22.70 -0.40 11.13
N ALA A 115 22.20 -1.11 10.12
CA ALA A 115 22.88 -1.22 8.82
C ALA A 115 22.89 0.10 8.02
N LEU A 116 21.90 0.98 8.24
CA LEU A 116 21.75 2.23 7.49
C LEU A 116 22.42 3.44 8.15
N VAL A 117 22.47 3.47 9.49
CA VAL A 117 23.01 4.60 10.25
C VAL A 117 24.52 4.48 10.48
N ASP A 118 25.03 3.25 10.64
CA ASP A 118 26.45 2.92 10.83
C ASP A 118 27.21 3.84 11.81
N ARG A 119 26.56 4.17 12.93
CA ARG A 119 27.17 4.97 13.99
C ARG A 119 28.31 4.24 14.69
N HIS A 120 29.43 4.95 14.88
CA HIS A 120 30.59 4.48 15.64
C HIS A 120 30.31 4.36 17.15
N ARG A 121 30.91 3.36 17.79
CA ARG A 121 30.80 3.13 19.25
C ARG A 121 31.66 4.14 20.05
N PRO A 122 31.37 4.33 21.34
CA PRO A 122 32.18 5.21 22.20
C PRO A 122 33.66 4.81 22.27
N GLU A 123 34.56 5.80 22.32
CA GLU A 123 36.01 5.63 22.39
C GLU A 123 36.51 5.39 23.84
N VAL A 124 35.99 4.37 24.51
CA VAL A 124 36.44 3.94 25.85
C VAL A 124 36.81 2.47 25.85
N VAL A 125 37.60 2.03 26.83
CA VAL A 125 37.89 0.61 27.05
C VAL A 125 36.57 -0.14 27.26
N ARG A 126 36.28 -1.13 26.41
CA ARG A 126 35.04 -1.91 26.45
C ARG A 126 35.23 -3.16 27.31
N LEU A 127 34.24 -3.47 28.13
CA LEU A 127 34.25 -4.68 28.97
C LEU A 127 33.70 -5.93 28.24
N ASP A 128 33.12 -5.76 27.05
CA ASP A 128 32.61 -6.85 26.20
C ASP A 128 33.33 -6.85 24.84
N GLY A 129 33.44 -8.03 24.21
CA GLY A 129 33.84 -8.14 22.81
C GLY A 129 32.80 -7.49 21.88
N ALA A 130 33.24 -6.62 20.97
CA ALA A 130 32.35 -5.97 20.02
C ALA A 130 32.05 -6.89 18.83
N LEU A 131 30.77 -7.16 18.56
CA LEU A 131 30.30 -7.68 17.27
C LEU A 131 30.37 -6.56 16.22
N ALA A 132 30.55 -6.92 14.94
CA ALA A 132 30.65 -6.01 13.78
C ALA A 132 29.31 -5.34 13.43
N THR A 133 28.71 -4.62 14.38
CA THR A 133 27.41 -3.96 14.23
C THR A 133 27.47 -2.53 14.80
N SER A 134 26.68 -1.64 14.20
CA SER A 134 26.57 -0.23 14.59
C SER A 134 26.24 -0.03 16.07
N SER A 135 26.63 1.13 16.61
CA SER A 135 26.24 1.59 17.95
C SER A 135 24.77 1.99 18.04
N PHE A 136 24.16 2.47 16.95
CA PHE A 136 22.80 3.01 16.95
C PHE A 136 21.82 2.14 16.16
N PRO A 137 20.60 1.91 16.67
CA PRO A 137 20.16 2.05 18.07
C PRO A 137 20.68 0.86 18.91
N SER A 138 20.53 0.90 20.24
CA SER A 138 20.94 -0.21 21.09
C SER A 138 19.97 -1.41 21.01
N GLY A 139 20.33 -2.43 20.24
CA GLY A 139 19.50 -3.63 20.07
C GLY A 139 19.26 -4.45 21.35
N HIS A 140 20.22 -4.50 22.28
CA HIS A 140 20.01 -5.22 23.56
C HIS A 140 18.93 -4.54 24.42
N VAL A 141 18.92 -3.21 24.40
CA VAL A 141 17.94 -2.40 25.14
C VAL A 141 16.58 -2.47 24.46
N GLY A 142 16.54 -2.39 23.12
CA GLY A 142 15.31 -2.55 22.35
C GLY A 142 14.68 -3.92 22.55
N ALA A 143 15.44 -5.00 22.39
CA ALA A 143 14.99 -6.38 22.57
C ALA A 143 14.49 -6.65 24.00
N ALA A 144 15.21 -6.17 25.02
CA ALA A 144 14.76 -6.25 26.40
C ALA A 144 13.43 -5.49 26.61
N THR A 145 13.32 -4.28 26.04
CA THR A 145 12.08 -3.49 26.12
C THR A 145 10.91 -4.24 25.49
N ALA A 146 11.09 -4.80 24.29
CA ALA A 146 10.06 -5.57 23.59
C ALA A 146 9.64 -6.83 24.36
N LEU A 147 10.59 -7.62 24.87
CA LEU A 147 10.28 -8.85 25.60
C LEU A 147 9.60 -8.56 26.95
N TYR A 148 10.27 -7.82 27.84
CA TYR A 148 9.78 -7.62 29.20
C TYR A 148 8.53 -6.73 29.22
N GLY A 149 8.43 -5.76 28.32
CA GLY A 149 7.21 -4.98 28.14
C GLY A 149 6.03 -5.80 27.61
N ALA A 150 6.26 -6.74 26.68
CA ALA A 150 5.19 -7.63 26.21
C ALA A 150 4.66 -8.53 27.34
N LEU A 151 5.56 -9.09 28.17
CA LEU A 151 5.18 -9.88 29.34
C LEU A 151 4.41 -9.05 30.38
N ALA A 152 4.81 -7.79 30.61
CA ALA A 152 4.10 -6.87 31.49
C ALA A 152 2.68 -6.59 31.02
N ILE A 153 2.50 -6.35 29.71
CA ILE A 153 1.17 -6.12 29.09
C ILE A 153 0.27 -7.36 29.25
N ILE A 154 0.80 -8.57 29.04
CA ILE A 154 0.04 -9.81 29.21
C ILE A 154 -0.35 -10.02 30.68
N ALA A 155 0.58 -9.76 31.61
CA ALA A 155 0.33 -9.88 33.04
C ALA A 155 -0.80 -8.93 33.51
N LEU A 156 -0.80 -7.68 33.02
CA LEU A 156 -1.86 -6.70 33.27
C LEU A 156 -3.23 -7.18 32.77
N ARG A 157 -3.29 -7.79 31.58
CA ARG A 157 -4.54 -8.25 30.97
C ARG A 157 -5.09 -9.54 31.59
N SER A 158 -4.21 -10.39 32.14
CA SER A 158 -4.58 -11.69 32.70
C SER A 158 -5.05 -11.65 34.17
N ALA A 159 -4.93 -10.50 34.84
CA ALA A 159 -5.15 -10.34 36.27
C ALA A 159 -6.63 -10.28 36.71
N LYS A 160 -7.39 -11.36 36.52
CA LYS A 160 -8.65 -11.57 37.25
C LYS A 160 -8.35 -12.28 38.58
N GLY A 161 -8.38 -11.55 39.70
CA GLY A 161 -8.32 -12.09 41.07
C GLY A 161 -7.03 -11.86 41.89
N ARG A 162 -5.85 -11.70 41.27
CA ARG A 162 -4.55 -11.43 41.97
C ARG A 162 -4.01 -10.01 41.77
N ARG A 163 -4.92 -9.01 41.76
CA ARG A 163 -4.61 -7.61 41.38
C ARG A 163 -3.52 -6.91 42.22
N ARG A 164 -3.17 -7.42 43.41
CA ARG A 164 -2.18 -6.78 44.31
C ARG A 164 -0.72 -7.03 43.93
N LEU A 165 -0.38 -8.16 43.29
CA LEU A 165 1.00 -8.52 42.93
C LEU A 165 1.39 -8.12 41.50
N VAL A 166 0.38 -7.84 40.67
CA VAL A 166 0.55 -7.50 39.25
C VAL A 166 1.27 -6.16 39.05
N PRO A 167 1.00 -5.07 39.82
CA PRO A 167 1.74 -3.83 39.69
C PRO A 167 3.24 -4.00 39.99
N VAL A 168 3.57 -4.85 40.97
CA VAL A 168 4.96 -5.16 41.34
C VAL A 168 5.66 -5.93 40.21
N GLY A 169 5.02 -6.94 39.64
CA GLY A 169 5.56 -7.67 38.49
C GLY A 169 5.74 -6.80 37.24
N VAL A 170 4.82 -5.86 37.00
CA VAL A 170 4.90 -4.89 35.89
C VAL A 170 6.02 -3.89 36.13
N LEU A 171 6.16 -3.37 37.35
CA LEU A 171 7.25 -2.47 37.72
C LEU A 171 8.61 -3.17 37.52
N LEU A 172 8.74 -4.41 37.97
CA LEU A 172 9.96 -5.21 37.80
C LEU A 172 10.26 -5.47 36.31
N ALA A 173 9.25 -5.78 35.50
CA ALA A 173 9.42 -5.98 34.07
C ALA A 173 9.82 -4.68 33.33
N CYS A 174 9.30 -3.52 33.75
CA CYS A 174 9.71 -2.22 33.21
C CYS A 174 11.09 -1.77 33.71
N LEU A 175 11.54 -2.26 34.87
CA LEU A 175 12.86 -1.95 35.42
C LEU A 175 13.99 -2.66 34.66
N VAL A 176 13.77 -3.88 34.14
CA VAL A 176 14.80 -4.65 33.45
C VAL A 176 15.40 -3.91 32.24
N PRO A 177 14.63 -3.35 31.30
CA PRO A 177 15.19 -2.57 30.19
C PRO A 177 16.03 -1.36 30.64
N LEU A 178 15.66 -0.72 31.75
CA LEU A 178 16.40 0.41 32.34
C LEU A 178 17.73 -0.04 32.96
N LEU A 179 17.74 -1.20 33.61
CA LEU A 179 18.97 -1.80 34.14
C LEU A 179 19.90 -2.25 33.00
N VAL A 180 19.35 -2.86 31.94
CA VAL A 180 20.11 -3.21 30.73
C VAL A 180 20.70 -1.94 30.10
N ALA A 181 19.89 -0.89 29.94
CA ALA A 181 20.32 0.42 29.46
C ALA A 181 21.51 0.99 30.25
N ALA A 182 21.39 1.07 31.58
CA ALA A 182 22.46 1.55 32.46
C ALA A 182 23.73 0.69 32.34
N SER A 183 23.57 -0.63 32.28
CA SER A 183 24.68 -1.56 32.10
C SER A 183 25.39 -1.38 30.76
N ARG A 184 24.67 -1.16 29.65
CA ARG A 184 25.28 -0.93 28.33
C ARG A 184 26.09 0.37 28.27
N LEU A 185 25.65 1.41 28.97
CA LEU A 185 26.41 2.66 29.13
C LEU A 185 27.67 2.44 29.97
N TYR A 186 27.53 1.81 31.15
CA TYR A 186 28.65 1.54 32.07
C TYR A 186 29.76 0.71 31.41
N ARG A 187 29.38 -0.31 30.63
CA ARG A 187 30.32 -1.19 29.91
C ARG A 187 30.94 -0.54 28.66
N GLY A 188 30.57 0.70 28.33
CA GLY A 188 31.14 1.48 27.23
C GLY A 188 30.67 1.03 25.85
N MET A 189 29.50 0.38 25.76
CA MET A 189 29.06 -0.26 24.52
C MET A 189 28.27 0.66 23.60
N HIS A 190 27.66 1.71 24.15
CA HIS A 190 26.70 2.58 23.47
C HIS A 190 26.76 4.01 24.01
N HIS A 191 26.37 4.99 23.20
CA HIS A 191 26.13 6.36 23.66
C HIS A 191 24.76 6.47 24.34
N PRO A 192 24.54 7.46 25.24
CA PRO A 192 23.24 7.70 25.89
C PRO A 192 22.05 7.74 24.92
N THR A 193 22.19 8.40 23.78
CA THR A 193 21.12 8.44 22.76
C THR A 193 20.84 7.09 22.10
N ASP A 194 21.85 6.22 21.96
CA ASP A 194 21.65 4.90 21.36
C ASP A 194 20.73 4.05 22.25
N VAL A 195 20.91 4.20 23.56
CA VAL A 195 20.12 3.51 24.59
C VAL A 195 18.71 4.08 24.66
N VAL A 196 18.55 5.40 24.63
CA VAL A 196 17.23 6.04 24.55
C VAL A 196 16.50 5.63 23.27
N ALA A 197 17.19 5.61 22.13
CA ALA A 197 16.62 5.15 20.86
C ALA A 197 16.22 3.68 20.92
N GLY A 198 16.98 2.83 21.61
CA GLY A 198 16.61 1.44 21.88
C GLY A 198 15.32 1.31 22.70
N LEU A 199 15.20 2.06 23.80
CA LEU A 199 13.98 2.09 24.62
C LEU A 199 12.75 2.54 23.82
N LEU A 200 12.88 3.64 23.07
CA LEU A 200 11.81 4.18 22.24
C LEU A 200 11.43 3.22 21.11
N ASN A 201 12.41 2.57 20.49
CA ASN A 201 12.19 1.56 19.46
C ASN A 201 11.36 0.39 20.01
N GLY A 202 11.77 -0.20 21.13
CA GLY A 202 11.04 -1.30 21.75
C GLY A 202 9.63 -0.91 22.19
N ALA A 203 9.45 0.29 22.75
CA ALA A 203 8.14 0.81 23.14
C ALA A 203 7.21 1.03 21.94
N ALA A 204 7.72 1.58 20.84
CA ALA A 204 6.97 1.77 19.60
C ALA A 204 6.57 0.43 18.96
N VAL A 205 7.46 -0.56 18.96
CA VAL A 205 7.13 -1.92 18.49
C VAL A 205 6.03 -2.53 19.35
N LEU A 206 6.11 -2.41 20.68
CA LEU A 206 5.04 -2.90 21.57
C LEU A 206 3.70 -2.25 21.29
N TRP A 207 3.68 -0.94 21.05
CA TRP A 207 2.47 -0.23 20.69
C TRP A 207 1.88 -0.74 19.38
N ILE A 208 2.70 -0.88 18.34
CA ILE A 208 2.27 -1.41 17.03
C ILE A 208 1.75 -2.84 17.16
N MET A 209 2.49 -3.72 17.85
CA MET A 209 2.14 -5.13 17.98
C MET A 209 0.94 -5.34 18.92
N SER A 210 0.59 -4.37 19.77
CA SER A 210 -0.56 -4.47 20.68
C SER A 210 -1.89 -4.62 19.94
N THR A 211 -1.95 -4.28 18.65
CA THR A 211 -3.13 -4.52 17.79
C THR A 211 -3.46 -6.02 17.66
N LEU A 212 -2.49 -6.92 17.86
CA LEU A 212 -2.74 -8.37 17.90
C LEU A 212 -3.59 -8.81 19.11
N LEU A 213 -3.64 -7.97 20.15
CA LEU A 213 -4.37 -8.23 21.38
C LEU A 213 -5.80 -7.65 21.36
N GLU A 214 -6.20 -6.93 20.31
CA GLU A 214 -7.56 -6.37 20.17
C GLU A 214 -8.58 -7.51 19.93
N PRO A 215 -9.71 -7.55 20.67
CA PRO A 215 -10.77 -8.52 20.38
C PRO A 215 -11.33 -8.27 18.98
N GLU A 216 -11.60 -9.33 18.21
CA GLU A 216 -12.43 -9.21 17.01
C GLU A 216 -13.80 -8.68 17.44
N ARG A 217 -14.12 -7.45 17.02
CA ARG A 217 -15.43 -6.85 17.24
C ARG A 217 -16.41 -7.60 16.32
N PRO A 218 -17.47 -8.23 16.84
CA PRO A 218 -18.53 -8.75 15.98
C PRO A 218 -19.07 -7.60 15.13
N PRO A 219 -19.36 -7.81 13.84
CA PRO A 219 -20.03 -6.79 13.05
C PRO A 219 -21.34 -6.42 13.76
N ALA A 220 -21.55 -5.13 13.97
CA ALA A 220 -22.80 -4.63 14.51
C ALA A 220 -23.92 -5.07 13.56
N ALA A 221 -24.92 -5.77 14.09
CA ALA A 221 -26.11 -6.11 13.34
C ALA A 221 -26.79 -4.81 12.91
N THR A 222 -26.63 -4.46 11.63
CA THR A 222 -27.36 -3.36 11.02
C THR A 222 -28.83 -3.77 11.00
N SER A 223 -29.64 -3.11 11.82
CA SER A 223 -31.10 -3.19 11.74
C SER A 223 -31.52 -2.80 10.33
N ALA A 224 -32.12 -3.76 9.62
CA ALA A 224 -32.70 -3.55 8.30
C ALA A 224 -33.75 -2.43 8.37
N PRO A 225 -33.86 -1.55 7.35
CA PRO A 225 -35.00 -0.67 7.22
C PRO A 225 -36.24 -1.53 6.92
N GLU A 226 -37.31 -1.35 7.69
CA GLU A 226 -38.63 -1.88 7.35
C GLU A 226 -39.04 -1.38 5.97
N ALA A 227 -39.24 -2.31 5.04
CA ALA A 227 -39.82 -2.05 3.75
C ALA A 227 -41.31 -1.73 3.95
N GLY A 228 -41.66 -0.46 3.77
CA GLY A 228 -43.05 -0.05 3.59
C GLY A 228 -43.61 -0.72 2.34
N ALA A 229 -44.67 -1.48 2.52
CA ALA A 229 -45.51 -1.96 1.44
C ALA A 229 -46.33 -0.79 0.91
N ASP A 230 -46.08 -0.38 -0.33
CA ASP A 230 -47.10 0.10 -1.27
C ASP A 230 -46.46 0.37 -2.65
N GLY A 231 -47.08 -0.15 -3.71
CA GLY A 231 -46.70 0.20 -5.09
C GLY A 231 -46.69 -0.94 -6.11
N THR A 232 -47.86 -1.51 -6.39
CA THR A 232 -48.37 -1.95 -7.72
C THR A 232 -47.39 -2.53 -8.77
N ALA A 233 -47.50 -3.85 -8.96
CA ALA A 233 -47.58 -4.59 -10.23
C ALA A 233 -46.93 -3.99 -11.50
N ASP A 234 -45.61 -4.18 -11.66
CA ASP A 234 -44.95 -4.36 -12.96
C ASP A 234 -43.65 -5.20 -12.80
N GLY A 235 -43.76 -6.36 -12.14
CA GLY A 235 -42.60 -7.19 -11.73
C GLY A 235 -42.32 -8.43 -12.58
N SER A 236 -43.23 -8.81 -13.50
CA SER A 236 -43.09 -10.07 -14.23
C SER A 236 -42.25 -9.97 -15.51
N ARG A 237 -42.14 -8.79 -16.14
CA ARG A 237 -41.31 -8.58 -17.34
C ARG A 237 -39.81 -8.40 -17.03
N GLY A 238 -39.46 -7.72 -15.93
CA GLY A 238 -38.05 -7.46 -15.56
C GLY A 238 -37.30 -8.67 -14.99
N THR A 239 -38.01 -9.72 -14.56
CA THR A 239 -37.42 -10.92 -13.97
C THR A 239 -37.01 -11.95 -15.04
N GLU A 240 -37.79 -12.07 -16.13
CA GLU A 240 -37.44 -12.91 -17.29
C GLU A 240 -36.33 -12.28 -18.13
N GLU A 241 -36.30 -10.95 -18.30
CA GLU A 241 -35.25 -10.24 -19.04
C GLU A 241 -33.88 -10.24 -18.31
N ARG A 242 -33.87 -10.43 -16.98
CA ARG A 242 -32.66 -10.68 -16.19
C ARG A 242 -32.13 -12.11 -16.30
N ALA A 243 -32.96 -13.08 -16.70
CA ALA A 243 -32.64 -14.50 -16.57
C ALA A 243 -31.82 -15.08 -17.75
N ASN A 244 -31.62 -14.34 -18.85
CA ASN A 244 -30.90 -14.82 -20.03
C ASN A 244 -29.81 -13.84 -20.52
N ARG A 245 -29.01 -13.30 -19.60
CA ARG A 245 -27.92 -12.38 -19.97
C ARG A 245 -26.72 -13.14 -20.51
N ARG A 246 -26.04 -12.53 -21.49
CA ARG A 246 -24.82 -13.06 -22.13
C ARG A 246 -23.59 -12.32 -21.60
N ALA A 247 -22.50 -13.03 -21.33
CA ALA A 247 -21.21 -12.42 -20.99
C ALA A 247 -20.06 -13.12 -21.71
N MET A 248 -19.05 -12.34 -22.10
CA MET A 248 -17.74 -12.88 -22.47
C MET A 248 -16.79 -12.68 -21.30
N VAL A 249 -16.06 -13.74 -20.92
CA VAL A 249 -15.01 -13.70 -19.91
C VAL A 249 -13.67 -13.83 -20.61
N VAL A 250 -12.80 -12.86 -20.41
CA VAL A 250 -11.42 -12.87 -20.88
C VAL A 250 -10.51 -13.12 -19.69
N SER A 251 -9.77 -14.23 -19.70
CA SER A 251 -8.90 -14.64 -18.59
C SER A 251 -7.44 -14.59 -19.00
N ASN A 252 -6.62 -13.90 -18.22
CA ASN A 252 -5.17 -13.99 -18.35
C ASN A 252 -4.63 -15.16 -17.51
N PRO A 253 -4.20 -16.27 -18.13
CA PRO A 253 -3.79 -17.47 -17.41
C PRO A 253 -2.50 -17.29 -16.59
N ALA A 254 -1.69 -16.27 -16.89
CA ALA A 254 -0.46 -16.00 -16.13
C ALA A 254 -0.74 -15.46 -14.71
N VAL A 255 -1.92 -14.88 -14.50
CA VAL A 255 -2.31 -14.25 -13.21
C VAL A 255 -3.64 -14.76 -12.66
N THR A 256 -4.41 -15.52 -13.44
CA THR A 256 -5.73 -16.04 -13.06
C THR A 256 -5.71 -17.56 -12.99
N GLY A 257 -5.86 -18.10 -11.77
CA GLY A 257 -5.96 -19.54 -11.55
C GLY A 257 -7.38 -20.10 -11.73
N PRO A 258 -7.55 -21.41 -11.94
CA PRO A 258 -8.86 -22.05 -12.16
C PRO A 258 -9.89 -21.80 -11.05
N ALA A 259 -9.44 -21.72 -9.79
CA ALA A 259 -10.32 -21.47 -8.65
C ALA A 259 -11.00 -20.09 -8.75
N VAL A 260 -10.24 -19.05 -9.09
CA VAL A 260 -10.76 -17.69 -9.28
C VAL A 260 -11.74 -17.64 -10.45
N LEU A 261 -11.40 -18.32 -11.55
CA LEU A 261 -12.27 -18.39 -12.72
C LEU A 261 -13.62 -19.07 -12.39
N ASN A 262 -13.60 -20.16 -11.63
CA ASN A 262 -14.82 -20.83 -11.18
C ASN A 262 -15.68 -19.93 -10.29
N GLU A 263 -15.08 -19.16 -9.38
CA GLU A 263 -15.81 -18.18 -8.56
C GLU A 263 -16.43 -17.07 -9.42
N VAL A 264 -15.70 -16.56 -10.42
CA VAL A 264 -16.20 -15.56 -11.38
C VAL A 264 -17.41 -16.09 -12.15
N LEU A 265 -17.33 -17.32 -12.67
CA LEU A 265 -18.43 -17.96 -13.38
C LEU A 265 -19.64 -18.20 -12.46
N ALA A 266 -19.42 -18.57 -11.20
CA ALA A 266 -20.49 -18.72 -10.22
C ALA A 266 -21.18 -17.38 -9.91
N VAL A 267 -20.42 -16.28 -9.78
CA VAL A 267 -20.96 -14.93 -9.60
C VAL A 267 -21.79 -14.52 -10.82
N LEU A 268 -21.30 -14.74 -12.04
CA LEU A 268 -22.04 -14.46 -13.27
C LEU A 268 -23.38 -15.22 -13.31
N ALA A 269 -23.35 -16.52 -13.02
CA ALA A 269 -24.55 -17.34 -12.98
C ALA A 269 -25.57 -16.84 -11.93
N ALA A 270 -25.10 -16.41 -10.75
CA ALA A 270 -25.93 -15.84 -9.70
C ALA A 270 -26.59 -14.50 -10.12
N HIS A 271 -25.95 -13.74 -11.02
CA HIS A 271 -26.47 -12.48 -11.56
C HIS A 271 -27.27 -12.65 -12.88
N GLY A 272 -27.65 -13.90 -13.22
CA GLY A 272 -28.49 -14.19 -14.39
C GLY A 272 -27.75 -14.27 -15.72
N TYR A 273 -26.42 -14.29 -15.72
CA TYR A 273 -25.62 -14.55 -16.92
C TYR A 273 -25.53 -16.06 -17.17
N ARG A 274 -26.43 -16.59 -17.99
CA ARG A 274 -26.54 -18.03 -18.29
C ARG A 274 -25.72 -18.46 -19.50
N GLU A 275 -25.44 -17.54 -20.41
CA GLU A 275 -24.60 -17.77 -21.59
C GLU A 275 -23.25 -17.06 -21.42
N THR A 276 -22.29 -17.78 -20.85
CA THR A 276 -20.91 -17.29 -20.67
C THR A 276 -19.98 -17.94 -21.69
N ARG A 277 -19.28 -17.13 -22.50
CA ARG A 277 -18.15 -17.61 -23.31
C ARG A 277 -16.84 -17.26 -22.62
N LEU A 278 -15.89 -18.18 -22.62
CA LEU A 278 -14.56 -17.98 -22.07
C LEU A 278 -13.55 -17.85 -23.21
N ALA A 279 -12.67 -16.86 -23.12
CA ALA A 279 -11.49 -16.72 -23.94
C ALA A 279 -10.28 -16.47 -23.04
N GLU A 280 -9.14 -17.05 -23.40
CA GLU A 280 -7.86 -16.72 -22.75
C GLU A 280 -7.16 -15.59 -23.50
N THR A 281 -6.38 -14.79 -22.78
CA THR A 281 -5.50 -13.79 -23.41
C THR A 281 -4.30 -14.46 -24.04
N ASP A 282 -3.88 -13.96 -25.19
CA ASP A 282 -2.56 -14.23 -25.75
C ASP A 282 -1.54 -13.17 -25.24
N PRO A 283 -0.26 -13.52 -24.99
CA PRO A 283 0.75 -12.55 -24.54
C PRO A 283 0.95 -11.34 -25.46
N ASP A 284 0.75 -11.49 -26.77
CA ASP A 284 0.99 -10.42 -27.74
C ASP A 284 -0.24 -9.51 -27.91
N ASP A 285 -1.44 -10.07 -27.77
CA ASP A 285 -2.72 -9.35 -27.96
C ASP A 285 -3.35 -8.86 -26.64
N LEU A 286 -2.98 -9.47 -25.51
CA LEU A 286 -3.45 -9.20 -24.15
C LEU A 286 -4.99 -9.27 -23.97
N GLY A 287 -5.73 -9.82 -24.93
CA GLY A 287 -7.19 -9.96 -24.89
C GLY A 287 -7.96 -8.95 -25.76
N ARG A 288 -7.27 -8.08 -26.51
CA ARG A 288 -7.88 -7.12 -27.44
C ARG A 288 -8.75 -7.82 -28.50
N SER A 289 -8.25 -8.90 -29.10
CA SER A 289 -8.98 -9.68 -30.11
C SER A 289 -10.19 -10.42 -29.52
N ALA A 290 -10.13 -10.83 -28.24
CA ALA A 290 -11.28 -11.39 -27.54
C ALA A 290 -12.35 -10.33 -27.24
N ALA A 291 -11.92 -9.12 -26.82
CA ALA A 291 -12.82 -7.99 -26.61
C ALA A 291 -13.50 -7.55 -27.92
N ALA A 292 -12.75 -7.46 -29.03
CA ALA A 292 -13.30 -7.12 -30.35
C ALA A 292 -14.35 -8.15 -30.81
N ARG A 293 -14.09 -9.45 -30.60
CA ARG A 293 -15.09 -10.51 -30.85
C ARG A 293 -16.32 -10.38 -29.97
N ALA A 294 -16.16 -10.01 -28.70
CA ALA A 294 -17.29 -9.80 -27.80
C ALA A 294 -18.21 -8.68 -28.31
N VAL A 295 -17.63 -7.59 -28.83
CA VAL A 295 -18.37 -6.50 -29.47
C VAL A 295 -19.08 -6.98 -30.74
N ALA A 296 -18.37 -7.69 -31.62
CA ALA A 296 -18.92 -8.21 -32.88
C ALA A 296 -20.08 -9.19 -32.65
N ASP A 297 -19.97 -10.06 -31.64
CA ASP A 297 -20.98 -11.05 -31.26
C ASP A 297 -22.13 -10.46 -30.41
N GLY A 298 -22.10 -9.14 -30.16
CA GLY A 298 -23.14 -8.41 -29.44
C GLY A 298 -23.24 -8.77 -27.95
N PHE A 299 -22.13 -9.13 -27.30
CA PHE A 299 -22.14 -9.36 -25.85
C PHE A 299 -22.36 -8.04 -25.11
N PRO A 300 -23.34 -7.95 -24.19
CA PRO A 300 -23.58 -6.74 -23.41
C PRO A 300 -22.52 -6.52 -22.33
N LEU A 301 -21.80 -7.57 -21.92
CA LEU A 301 -20.79 -7.54 -20.88
C LEU A 301 -19.52 -8.29 -21.30
N LEU A 302 -18.38 -7.63 -21.12
CA LEU A 302 -17.05 -8.24 -21.11
C LEU A 302 -16.49 -8.21 -19.69
N VAL A 303 -16.20 -9.38 -19.13
CA VAL A 303 -15.50 -9.53 -17.84
C VAL A 303 -14.03 -9.80 -18.12
N VAL A 304 -13.13 -8.99 -17.57
CA VAL A 304 -11.68 -9.16 -17.76
C VAL A 304 -11.03 -9.58 -16.45
N CYS A 305 -10.58 -10.83 -16.38
CA CYS A 305 -9.81 -11.41 -15.29
C CYS A 305 -8.32 -11.28 -15.61
N GLY A 306 -7.69 -10.19 -15.18
CA GLY A 306 -6.30 -9.91 -15.55
C GLY A 306 -5.67 -8.75 -14.77
N GLY A 307 -4.49 -8.35 -15.21
CA GLY A 307 -3.82 -7.14 -14.74
C GLY A 307 -4.06 -5.93 -15.64
N ASP A 308 -3.36 -4.83 -15.39
CA ASP A 308 -3.58 -3.54 -16.07
C ASP A 308 -3.44 -3.65 -17.59
N GLY A 309 -2.43 -4.36 -18.11
CA GLY A 309 -2.25 -4.54 -19.56
C GLY A 309 -3.45 -5.19 -20.25
N SER A 310 -4.01 -6.28 -19.69
CA SER A 310 -5.21 -6.92 -20.24
C SER A 310 -6.44 -6.03 -20.15
N VAL A 311 -6.60 -5.31 -19.03
CA VAL A 311 -7.70 -4.37 -18.83
C VAL A 311 -7.63 -3.22 -19.83
N THR A 312 -6.45 -2.62 -20.04
CA THR A 312 -6.21 -1.57 -21.02
C THR A 312 -6.46 -2.07 -22.44
N ALA A 313 -5.91 -3.22 -22.83
CA ALA A 313 -6.11 -3.79 -24.16
C ALA A 313 -7.60 -4.03 -24.48
N CYS A 314 -8.36 -4.58 -23.53
CA CYS A 314 -9.80 -4.76 -23.67
C CYS A 314 -10.55 -3.41 -23.66
N ALA A 315 -10.19 -2.48 -22.77
CA ALA A 315 -10.81 -1.14 -22.71
C ALA A 315 -10.66 -0.38 -24.04
N GLN A 316 -9.49 -0.45 -24.67
CA GLN A 316 -9.24 0.14 -25.99
C GLN A 316 -10.19 -0.44 -27.06
N ALA A 317 -10.42 -1.76 -27.06
CA ALA A 317 -11.33 -2.42 -28.00
C ALA A 317 -12.82 -2.12 -27.73
N LEU A 318 -13.17 -1.83 -26.47
CA LEU A 318 -14.54 -1.50 -26.07
C LEU A 318 -14.89 -0.01 -26.18
N ALA A 319 -13.91 0.85 -26.39
CA ALA A 319 -14.10 2.29 -26.46
C ALA A 319 -15.12 2.68 -27.55
N GLY A 320 -16.10 3.50 -27.19
CA GLY A 320 -17.19 3.94 -28.07
C GLY A 320 -18.30 2.91 -28.29
N THR A 321 -18.17 1.70 -27.75
CA THR A 321 -19.18 0.64 -27.93
C THR A 321 -20.24 0.66 -26.83
N ARG A 322 -21.21 -0.26 -26.92
CA ARG A 322 -22.25 -0.48 -25.88
C ARG A 322 -21.93 -1.67 -24.97
N THR A 323 -20.88 -2.43 -25.25
CA THR A 323 -20.45 -3.54 -24.40
C THR A 323 -19.78 -2.97 -23.16
N ALA A 324 -20.35 -3.28 -21.99
CA ALA A 324 -19.81 -2.83 -20.72
C ALA A 324 -18.59 -3.66 -20.30
N LEU A 325 -17.60 -3.02 -19.69
CA LEU A 325 -16.45 -3.66 -19.07
C LEU A 325 -16.71 -3.91 -17.58
N ALA A 326 -16.50 -5.13 -17.11
CA ALA A 326 -16.33 -5.42 -15.69
C ALA A 326 -14.89 -5.90 -15.42
N VAL A 327 -14.21 -5.24 -14.49
CA VAL A 327 -12.81 -5.54 -14.16
C VAL A 327 -12.74 -6.50 -12.98
N VAL A 328 -12.05 -7.62 -13.16
CA VAL A 328 -11.74 -8.59 -12.11
C VAL A 328 -10.24 -8.48 -11.79
N PRO A 329 -9.87 -7.93 -10.62
CA PRO A 329 -8.49 -7.55 -10.30
C PRO A 329 -7.63 -8.77 -9.96
N CYS A 330 -7.03 -9.40 -10.98
CA CYS A 330 -6.12 -10.54 -10.82
C CYS A 330 -4.64 -10.15 -10.86
N GLY A 331 -4.30 -8.96 -11.34
CA GLY A 331 -2.93 -8.49 -11.46
C GLY A 331 -2.35 -7.87 -10.19
N THR A 332 -1.11 -7.40 -10.28
CA THR A 332 -0.43 -6.72 -9.18
C THR A 332 -0.98 -5.30 -9.01
N GLY A 333 -1.01 -4.51 -10.09
CA GLY A 333 -1.37 -3.08 -10.11
C GLY A 333 -2.85 -2.80 -9.87
N ASN A 334 -3.68 -3.28 -10.80
CA ASN A 334 -5.14 -3.13 -10.83
C ASN A 334 -5.57 -1.67 -10.65
N LEU A 335 -4.90 -0.76 -11.38
CA LEU A 335 -5.07 0.68 -11.31
C LEU A 335 -6.51 1.08 -11.62
N LEU A 336 -7.08 0.60 -12.73
CA LEU A 336 -8.46 0.95 -13.08
C LEU A 336 -9.45 0.45 -12.03
N ALA A 337 -9.38 -0.84 -11.66
CA ALA A 337 -10.27 -1.41 -10.64
C ALA A 337 -10.22 -0.64 -9.31
N ARG A 338 -9.01 -0.27 -8.87
CA ARG A 338 -8.79 0.50 -7.64
C ARG A 338 -9.43 1.89 -7.70
N ASN A 339 -9.25 2.59 -8.82
CA ASN A 339 -9.80 3.93 -8.99
C ASN A 339 -11.31 3.92 -9.22
N LEU A 340 -11.88 2.80 -9.68
CA LEU A 340 -13.33 2.55 -9.68
C LEU A 340 -13.87 2.14 -8.29
N GLY A 341 -13.04 2.04 -7.27
CA GLY A 341 -13.45 1.66 -5.92
C GLY A 341 -13.78 0.17 -5.76
N LEU A 342 -13.33 -0.69 -6.68
CA LEU A 342 -13.59 -2.13 -6.61
C LEU A 342 -12.75 -2.80 -5.49
N PRO A 343 -13.35 -3.78 -4.77
CA PRO A 343 -12.63 -4.62 -3.83
C PRO A 343 -11.41 -5.33 -4.45
N THR A 344 -10.43 -5.71 -3.62
CA THR A 344 -9.25 -6.46 -4.12
C THR A 344 -9.52 -7.96 -4.34
N SER A 345 -10.62 -8.50 -3.82
CA SER A 345 -10.99 -9.90 -4.04
C SER A 345 -11.65 -10.05 -5.42
N PRO A 346 -11.15 -10.92 -6.31
CA PRO A 346 -11.65 -11.07 -7.68
C PRO A 346 -13.18 -11.28 -7.79
N ALA A 347 -13.71 -12.32 -7.13
CA ALA A 347 -15.14 -12.65 -7.21
C ALA A 347 -16.02 -11.56 -6.58
N ARG A 348 -15.56 -10.98 -5.47
CA ARG A 348 -16.24 -9.88 -4.79
C ARG A 348 -16.26 -8.61 -5.63
N ALA A 349 -15.17 -8.29 -6.31
CA ALA A 349 -15.09 -7.15 -7.21
C ALA A 349 -16.11 -7.26 -8.32
N LEU A 350 -16.26 -8.46 -8.92
CA LEU A 350 -17.27 -8.71 -9.93
C LEU A 350 -18.68 -8.55 -9.37
N ALA A 351 -18.99 -9.16 -8.22
CA ALA A 351 -20.31 -9.04 -7.61
C ALA A 351 -20.68 -7.57 -7.35
N VAL A 352 -19.79 -6.81 -6.69
CA VAL A 352 -20.02 -5.39 -6.41
C VAL A 352 -20.16 -4.56 -7.70
N ALA A 353 -19.40 -4.89 -8.75
CA ALA A 353 -19.51 -4.21 -10.05
C ALA A 353 -20.85 -4.49 -10.73
N LEU A 354 -21.36 -5.74 -10.66
CA LEU A 354 -22.63 -6.15 -11.26
C LEU A 354 -23.86 -5.68 -10.46
N ASP A 355 -23.73 -5.57 -9.14
CA ASP A 355 -24.76 -4.99 -8.26
C ASP A 355 -24.90 -3.47 -8.46
N GLY A 356 -23.83 -2.81 -8.91
CA GLY A 356 -23.84 -1.40 -9.27
C GLY A 356 -24.45 -1.13 -10.65
N ALA A 357 -24.43 0.15 -11.04
CA ALA A 357 -24.94 0.60 -12.33
C ALA A 357 -23.81 0.78 -13.35
N PRO A 358 -24.01 0.43 -14.64
CA PRO A 358 -23.09 0.81 -15.70
C PRO A 358 -22.95 2.32 -15.78
N ARG A 359 -21.71 2.82 -15.80
CA ARG A 359 -21.41 4.25 -15.99
C ARG A 359 -20.37 4.46 -17.07
N ARG A 360 -20.40 5.62 -17.71
CA ARG A 360 -19.38 5.99 -18.69
C ARG A 360 -18.21 6.64 -17.96
N ILE A 361 -17.00 6.24 -18.33
CA ILE A 361 -15.76 6.89 -17.91
C ILE A 361 -15.00 7.36 -19.15
N ASP A 362 -14.12 8.32 -18.91
CA ASP A 362 -13.26 8.92 -19.89
C ASP A 362 -12.07 8.00 -20.18
N LEU A 363 -11.50 8.17 -21.37
CA LEU A 363 -10.20 7.61 -21.74
C LEU A 363 -9.35 8.75 -22.30
N ALA A 364 -8.03 8.61 -22.28
CA ALA A 364 -7.13 9.58 -22.90
C ALA A 364 -6.58 9.03 -24.22
N LEU A 365 -6.71 9.78 -25.32
CA LEU A 365 -6.01 9.49 -26.56
C LEU A 365 -4.58 10.03 -26.47
N ALA A 366 -3.60 9.12 -26.46
CA ALA A 366 -2.18 9.43 -26.46
C ALA A 366 -1.62 9.42 -27.89
N GLU A 367 -0.84 10.45 -28.21
CA GLU A 367 -0.17 10.64 -29.49
C GLU A 367 1.24 11.22 -29.25
N GLY A 368 2.20 10.92 -30.12
CA GLY A 368 3.56 11.41 -29.96
C GLY A 368 4.52 10.82 -30.99
N ASP A 369 5.81 11.15 -30.84
CA ASP A 369 6.83 10.68 -31.77
C ASP A 369 6.88 9.14 -31.77
N GLY A 370 6.58 8.48 -32.89
CA GLY A 370 6.57 7.02 -32.97
C GLY A 370 5.49 6.32 -32.14
N ILE A 371 4.49 7.05 -31.64
CA ILE A 371 3.34 6.51 -30.93
C ILE A 371 2.12 6.61 -31.87
N GLU A 372 1.62 5.46 -32.31
CA GLU A 372 0.33 5.40 -32.98
C GLU A 372 -0.79 5.86 -32.03
N PRO A 373 -1.84 6.56 -32.52
CA PRO A 373 -2.94 7.04 -31.67
C PRO A 373 -3.54 5.92 -30.82
N THR A 374 -3.28 5.96 -29.51
CA THR A 374 -3.59 4.86 -28.59
C THR A 374 -4.41 5.37 -27.41
N LEU A 375 -5.49 4.66 -27.04
CA LEU A 375 -6.30 5.02 -25.88
C LEU A 375 -5.66 4.49 -24.59
N VAL A 376 -5.65 5.32 -23.55
CA VAL A 376 -5.04 5.08 -22.24
C VAL A 376 -6.14 5.19 -21.18
N GLY A 377 -6.21 4.21 -20.29
CA GLY A 377 -7.27 4.11 -19.28
C GLY A 377 -6.91 4.70 -17.92
N ALA A 378 -5.62 4.74 -17.58
CA ALA A 378 -5.17 5.21 -16.27
C ALA A 378 -4.22 6.41 -16.37
N MET A 379 -2.99 6.20 -16.85
CA MET A 379 -1.93 7.22 -16.77
C MET A 379 -0.91 7.08 -17.91
N ALA A 380 -0.29 8.18 -18.29
CA ALA A 380 0.86 8.22 -19.19
C ALA A 380 1.94 9.16 -18.64
N GLY A 381 3.19 8.88 -18.97
CA GLY A 381 4.32 9.61 -18.41
C GLY A 381 5.44 9.89 -19.41
N ILE A 382 6.19 10.95 -19.13
CA ILE A 382 7.47 11.25 -19.80
C ILE A 382 8.56 11.52 -18.74
N GLY A 383 9.74 10.95 -18.95
CA GLY A 383 10.86 11.02 -18.01
C GLY A 383 11.01 9.86 -17.05
N LEU A 384 10.15 8.85 -17.18
CA LEU A 384 10.26 7.61 -16.42
C LEU A 384 10.98 6.58 -17.29
N ASP A 385 12.22 6.27 -16.96
CA ASP A 385 13.10 5.39 -17.73
C ASP A 385 12.67 3.91 -17.62
N ALA A 386 12.65 3.17 -18.73
CA ALA A 386 12.39 1.73 -18.73
C ALA A 386 13.43 0.97 -17.89
N ALA A 387 14.67 1.49 -17.79
CA ALA A 387 15.68 0.96 -16.87
C ALA A 387 15.28 1.10 -15.39
N VAL A 388 14.50 2.13 -15.01
CA VAL A 388 13.94 2.27 -13.65
C VAL A 388 12.86 1.22 -13.38
N MET A 389 12.11 0.80 -14.41
CA MET A 389 11.12 -0.28 -14.32
C MET A 389 11.75 -1.69 -14.33
N ALA A 390 12.92 -1.84 -14.96
CA ALA A 390 13.67 -3.09 -15.10
C ALA A 390 14.68 -3.37 -13.96
N ASP A 391 15.37 -2.35 -13.44
CA ASP A 391 16.44 -2.47 -12.43
C ASP A 391 15.91 -2.62 -10.99
N THR A 392 14.58 -2.60 -10.82
CA THR A 392 13.95 -3.13 -9.61
C THR A 392 13.99 -4.66 -9.70
N GLY A 393 15.09 -5.26 -9.23
CA GLY A 393 15.34 -6.71 -9.32
C GLY A 393 14.09 -7.54 -9.04
N ARG A 394 13.84 -8.56 -9.86
CA ARG A 394 12.64 -9.44 -9.76
C ARG A 394 12.42 -9.98 -8.34
N ASP A 395 13.50 -10.15 -7.56
CA ASP A 395 13.46 -10.57 -6.15
C ASP A 395 13.00 -9.47 -5.17
N LEU A 396 13.26 -8.19 -5.49
CA LEU A 396 12.81 -7.04 -4.70
C LEU A 396 11.31 -6.77 -4.93
N LYS A 397 10.83 -6.98 -6.17
CA LYS A 397 9.40 -6.93 -6.55
C LYS A 397 8.56 -7.96 -5.80
N GLN A 398 9.11 -9.16 -5.52
CA GLN A 398 8.38 -10.22 -4.82
C GLN A 398 8.43 -10.11 -3.28
N ARG A 399 9.41 -9.40 -2.71
CA ARG A 399 9.62 -9.35 -1.25
C ARG A 399 9.22 -8.04 -0.56
N LEU A 400 9.25 -6.91 -1.27
CA LEU A 400 9.06 -5.55 -0.68
C LEU A 400 7.89 -4.75 -1.30
N GLY A 401 7.28 -5.25 -2.37
CA GLY A 401 6.17 -4.58 -3.04
C GLY A 401 6.50 -3.16 -3.54
N TRP A 402 5.48 -2.31 -3.68
CA TRP A 402 5.52 -0.97 -4.28
C TRP A 402 6.48 0.05 -3.61
N ALA A 403 6.91 -0.19 -2.36
CA ALA A 403 7.89 0.67 -1.68
C ALA A 403 9.26 0.63 -2.39
N ALA A 404 9.61 -0.51 -3.00
CA ALA A 404 10.79 -0.64 -3.86
C ALA A 404 10.66 0.20 -5.15
N TYR A 405 9.44 0.33 -5.70
CA TYR A 405 9.15 1.12 -6.88
C TYR A 405 9.35 2.62 -6.61
N VAL A 406 8.80 3.16 -5.51
CA VAL A 406 9.01 4.57 -5.13
C VAL A 406 10.46 4.86 -4.76
N VAL A 407 11.15 3.96 -4.05
CA VAL A 407 12.58 4.13 -3.73
C VAL A 407 13.45 4.05 -4.98
N GLY A 408 13.11 3.17 -5.93
CA GLY A 408 13.76 3.06 -7.24
C GLY A 408 13.63 4.35 -8.05
N ILE A 409 12.41 4.90 -8.12
CA ILE A 409 12.10 6.19 -8.77
C ILE A 409 12.90 7.33 -8.13
N VAL A 410 12.89 7.46 -6.80
CA VAL A 410 13.58 8.54 -6.07
C VAL A 410 15.11 8.47 -6.25
N ARG A 411 15.69 7.27 -6.26
CA ARG A 411 17.14 7.08 -6.44
C ARG A 411 17.60 7.44 -7.86
N HIS A 412 16.84 7.06 -8.89
CA HIS A 412 17.23 7.27 -10.29
C HIS A 412 16.90 8.67 -10.81
N LEU A 413 15.86 9.31 -10.28
CA LEU A 413 15.46 10.65 -10.70
C LEU A 413 16.25 11.76 -9.98
N ARG A 414 17.12 11.42 -9.00
CA ARG A 414 17.83 12.40 -8.17
C ARG A 414 18.70 13.38 -8.99
N ASP A 415 19.25 12.93 -10.12
CA ASP A 415 20.23 13.67 -10.90
C ASP A 415 19.75 14.06 -12.33
N ARG A 416 18.55 13.64 -12.75
CA ARG A 416 17.98 13.96 -14.07
C ARG A 416 16.90 15.04 -13.98
N LYS A 417 17.07 16.12 -14.74
CA LYS A 417 16.01 17.12 -14.97
C LYS A 417 15.88 17.37 -16.46
N MET A 418 14.68 17.19 -16.99
CA MET A 418 14.36 17.58 -18.35
C MET A 418 13.86 19.03 -18.39
N ARG A 419 14.20 19.74 -19.47
CA ARG A 419 13.51 20.97 -19.85
C ARG A 419 12.24 20.57 -20.60
N LEU A 420 11.10 20.93 -20.02
CA LEU A 420 9.78 20.54 -20.45
C LEU A 420 9.00 21.79 -20.88
N ALA A 421 8.49 21.81 -22.10
CA ALA A 421 7.45 22.73 -22.54
C ALA A 421 6.09 22.05 -22.33
N VAL A 422 5.17 22.74 -21.69
CA VAL A 422 3.82 22.25 -21.37
C VAL A 422 2.81 23.19 -22.01
N THR A 423 1.86 22.62 -22.73
CA THR A 423 0.71 23.31 -23.29
C THR A 423 -0.55 22.63 -22.77
N LEU A 424 -1.45 23.41 -22.18
CA LEU A 424 -2.75 22.97 -21.68
C LEU A 424 -3.82 23.56 -22.60
N ASP A 425 -4.63 22.70 -23.19
CA ASP A 425 -5.65 23.04 -24.18
C ASP A 425 -5.08 23.93 -25.30
N ASP A 426 -5.75 25.04 -25.61
CA ASP A 426 -5.31 26.06 -26.57
C ASP A 426 -4.56 27.23 -25.88
N GLY A 427 -4.07 27.00 -24.66
CA GLY A 427 -3.37 27.99 -23.86
C GLY A 427 -1.93 28.27 -24.31
N ALA A 428 -1.32 29.27 -23.70
CA ALA A 428 0.10 29.59 -23.94
C ALA A 428 1.03 28.49 -23.40
N THR A 429 2.02 28.11 -24.20
CA THR A 429 3.05 27.16 -23.78
C THR A 429 3.94 27.76 -22.70
N PHE A 430 4.13 27.04 -21.60
CA PHE A 430 5.05 27.43 -20.53
C PHE A 430 6.15 26.40 -20.31
N HIS A 431 7.30 26.85 -19.81
CA HIS A 431 8.46 26.00 -19.59
C HIS A 431 8.68 25.67 -18.12
N ARG A 432 9.06 24.41 -17.84
CA ARG A 432 9.44 23.90 -16.52
C ARG A 432 10.69 23.02 -16.60
N ARG A 433 11.31 22.81 -15.44
CA ARG A 433 12.33 21.76 -15.26
C ARG A 433 11.73 20.71 -14.33
N ALA A 434 11.49 19.52 -14.84
CA ALA A 434 10.89 18.42 -14.09
C ALA A 434 11.79 17.19 -14.14
N ALA A 435 11.71 16.34 -13.12
CA ALA A 435 12.29 15.01 -13.15
C ALA A 435 11.38 14.06 -13.96
N MET A 436 10.07 14.17 -13.77
CA MET A 436 9.04 13.47 -14.53
C MET A 436 7.78 14.31 -14.65
N ALA A 437 6.99 14.03 -15.68
CA ALA A 437 5.63 14.52 -15.83
C ALA A 437 4.69 13.33 -16.05
N VAL A 438 3.59 13.30 -15.31
CA VAL A 438 2.56 12.24 -15.42
C VAL A 438 1.22 12.90 -15.68
N VAL A 439 0.54 12.45 -16.72
CA VAL A 439 -0.84 12.78 -17.03
C VAL A 439 -1.70 11.57 -16.69
N GLY A 440 -2.79 11.77 -15.95
CA GLY A 440 -3.68 10.68 -15.57
C GLY A 440 -5.15 11.06 -15.69
N ASN A 441 -5.95 10.06 -16.06
CA ASN A 441 -7.41 10.04 -15.95
C ASN A 441 -7.85 9.55 -14.57
N VAL A 442 -6.97 8.84 -13.87
CA VAL A 442 -7.20 8.32 -12.53
C VAL A 442 -6.10 8.75 -11.58
N GLY A 443 -6.41 8.81 -10.28
CA GLY A 443 -5.56 9.49 -9.30
C GLY A 443 -4.71 8.62 -8.38
N SER A 444 -5.13 7.38 -8.18
CA SER A 444 -4.57 6.49 -7.16
C SER A 444 -3.67 5.44 -7.76
N LEU A 445 -2.49 5.26 -7.15
CA LEU A 445 -1.54 4.19 -7.43
C LEU A 445 -1.70 3.03 -6.42
N GLN A 446 -0.90 1.98 -6.61
CA GLN A 446 -0.77 0.91 -5.61
C GLN A 446 -0.33 1.45 -4.24
N GLY A 447 -0.71 0.75 -3.17
CA GLY A 447 -0.32 1.11 -1.81
C GLY A 447 -1.09 2.28 -1.20
N GLY A 448 -2.13 2.80 -1.86
CA GLY A 448 -2.95 3.90 -1.35
C GLY A 448 -2.37 5.29 -1.60
N VAL A 449 -1.32 5.39 -2.41
CA VAL A 449 -0.72 6.66 -2.83
C VAL A 449 -1.65 7.36 -3.80
N ARG A 450 -1.97 8.62 -3.54
CA ARG A 450 -2.70 9.49 -4.46
C ARG A 450 -1.70 10.38 -5.19
N LEU A 451 -1.39 10.04 -6.43
CA LEU A 451 -0.50 10.84 -7.27
C LEU A 451 -1.23 12.07 -7.80
N LEU A 452 -2.47 11.90 -8.28
CA LEU A 452 -3.35 12.97 -8.77
C LEU A 452 -4.61 12.96 -7.88
N PRO A 453 -4.62 13.68 -6.75
CA PRO A 453 -5.67 13.54 -5.75
C PRO A 453 -7.06 14.03 -6.21
N GLU A 454 -7.09 14.88 -7.23
CA GLU A 454 -8.29 15.49 -7.81
C GLU A 454 -8.79 14.77 -9.07
N ALA A 455 -8.04 13.78 -9.56
CA ALA A 455 -8.42 13.06 -10.78
C ALA A 455 -9.66 12.20 -10.57
N GLU A 456 -10.70 12.52 -11.32
CA GLU A 456 -11.94 11.77 -11.41
C GLU A 456 -12.08 11.20 -12.84
N PRO A 457 -12.42 9.90 -13.00
CA PRO A 457 -12.39 9.27 -14.31
C PRO A 457 -13.56 9.64 -15.23
N ASP A 458 -14.44 10.55 -14.83
CA ASP A 458 -15.69 10.88 -15.54
C ASP A 458 -16.04 12.39 -15.52
N ASP A 459 -15.03 13.25 -15.33
CA ASP A 459 -15.20 14.70 -15.23
C ASP A 459 -14.89 15.48 -16.53
N GLY A 460 -14.41 14.80 -17.58
CA GLY A 460 -14.12 15.39 -18.87
C GLY A 460 -12.77 16.11 -18.96
N VAL A 461 -11.89 15.97 -17.98
CA VAL A 461 -10.54 16.56 -17.95
C VAL A 461 -9.46 15.52 -17.63
N LEU A 462 -8.19 15.88 -17.82
CA LEU A 462 -7.03 15.09 -17.41
C LEU A 462 -6.21 15.88 -16.41
N ASP A 463 -5.59 15.18 -15.46
CA ASP A 463 -4.73 15.77 -14.45
C ASP A 463 -3.26 15.55 -14.79
N LEU A 464 -2.47 16.62 -14.75
CA LEU A 464 -1.02 16.61 -14.93
C LEU A 464 -0.34 16.91 -13.59
N VAL A 465 0.63 16.07 -13.21
CA VAL A 465 1.59 16.38 -12.15
C VAL A 465 3.00 16.50 -12.71
N LEU A 466 3.69 17.58 -12.32
CA LEU A 466 5.10 17.79 -12.57
C LEU A 466 5.89 17.58 -11.27
N LEU A 467 6.78 16.59 -11.28
CA LEU A 467 7.65 16.31 -10.15
C LEU A 467 8.95 17.14 -10.29
N GLN A 468 9.14 18.12 -9.40
CA GLN A 468 10.28 19.05 -9.41
C GLN A 468 11.09 19.11 -8.09
N PRO A 469 11.52 17.97 -7.51
CA PRO A 469 12.28 17.98 -6.26
C PRO A 469 13.66 18.66 -6.43
N ARG A 470 14.07 19.41 -5.41
CA ARG A 470 15.39 20.02 -5.30
C ARG A 470 16.14 19.46 -4.10
N GLY A 471 17.26 18.79 -4.35
CA GLY A 471 18.09 18.19 -3.30
C GLY A 471 17.33 17.17 -2.45
N PHE A 472 17.97 16.72 -1.37
CA PHE A 472 17.42 15.69 -0.48
C PHE A 472 16.11 16.13 0.22
N LEU A 473 16.03 17.39 0.65
CA LEU A 473 14.84 17.94 1.31
C LEU A 473 13.63 18.04 0.37
N GLY A 474 13.83 18.38 -0.91
CA GLY A 474 12.75 18.39 -1.89
C GLY A 474 12.21 17.00 -2.20
N TRP A 475 13.08 15.99 -2.23
CA TRP A 475 12.70 14.59 -2.41
C TRP A 475 11.93 14.04 -1.21
N SER A 476 12.43 14.25 0.00
CA SER A 476 11.72 13.82 1.23
C SER A 476 10.38 14.52 1.41
N ALA A 477 10.27 15.82 1.08
CA ALA A 477 9.00 16.53 1.08
C ALA A 477 8.02 15.99 0.04
N ALA A 478 8.48 15.65 -1.17
CA ALA A 478 7.64 15.03 -2.20
C ALA A 478 7.14 13.65 -1.75
N THR A 479 8.03 12.79 -1.22
CA THR A 479 7.66 11.48 -0.69
C THR A 479 6.66 11.59 0.46
N LEU A 480 6.88 12.47 1.43
CA LEU A 480 5.97 12.66 2.56
C LEU A 480 4.58 13.11 2.08
N ARG A 481 4.50 14.00 1.09
CA ARG A 481 3.22 14.44 0.50
C ARG A 481 2.47 13.30 -0.19
N LEU A 482 3.17 12.49 -0.99
CA LEU A 482 2.60 11.33 -1.68
C LEU A 482 2.08 10.27 -0.69
N VAL A 483 2.80 10.03 0.41
CA VAL A 483 2.43 9.01 1.41
C VAL A 483 1.34 9.49 2.37
N THR A 484 1.38 10.75 2.80
CA THR A 484 0.41 11.28 3.78
C THR A 484 -0.90 11.71 3.15
N GLY A 485 -0.96 11.89 1.83
CA GLY A 485 -2.10 12.48 1.13
C GLY A 485 -2.42 13.92 1.57
N ARG A 486 -1.54 14.55 2.38
CA ARG A 486 -1.69 15.94 2.82
C ARG A 486 -1.19 16.86 1.70
N GLN A 487 -2.10 17.25 0.83
CA GLN A 487 -1.87 18.29 -0.16
C GLN A 487 -2.57 19.57 0.33
N GLY A 488 -1.83 20.69 0.41
CA GLY A 488 -2.45 22.00 0.62
C GLY A 488 -3.30 22.32 -0.62
N ARG A 489 -4.49 22.90 -0.41
CA ARG A 489 -5.41 23.30 -1.49
C ARG A 489 -4.64 23.90 -2.66
N PRO A 490 -4.90 23.47 -3.92
CA PRO A 490 -4.48 24.26 -5.06
C PRO A 490 -5.08 25.66 -4.90
N GLU A 491 -4.27 26.66 -5.14
CA GLU A 491 -4.76 28.03 -5.26
C GLU A 491 -5.53 28.08 -6.59
N PRO A 492 -6.72 28.72 -6.65
CA PRO A 492 -7.58 28.65 -7.82
C PRO A 492 -6.83 29.15 -9.06
N ASP A 493 -6.93 28.36 -10.12
CA ASP A 493 -6.71 28.67 -11.53
C ASP A 493 -6.00 30.00 -11.83
N THR A 494 -4.71 30.10 -11.49
CA THR A 494 -3.86 31.14 -12.06
C THR A 494 -3.12 30.52 -13.23
N ARG A 495 -3.74 30.64 -14.41
CA ARG A 495 -3.04 30.41 -15.68
C ARG A 495 -1.68 31.13 -15.62
N PRO A 496 -0.55 30.42 -15.86
CA PRO A 496 0.76 31.05 -15.83
C PRO A 496 0.85 32.18 -16.86
N GLY A 497 0.65 33.43 -16.44
CA GLY A 497 0.69 34.61 -17.32
C GLY A 497 -0.42 35.64 -17.15
N GLU A 498 -1.51 35.35 -16.42
CA GLU A 498 -2.53 36.37 -16.12
C GLU A 498 -2.09 37.28 -14.96
N PRO A 499 -2.10 38.62 -15.12
CA PRO A 499 -1.81 39.53 -14.04
C PRO A 499 -2.89 39.44 -12.95
N HIS A 500 -2.48 39.28 -11.69
CA HIS A 500 -3.35 39.48 -10.54
C HIS A 500 -3.96 40.90 -10.60
N GLN A 501 -5.23 41.04 -10.25
CA GLN A 501 -5.93 42.33 -10.16
C GLN A 501 -5.19 43.37 -9.29
N ASP A 502 -4.25 42.94 -8.44
CA ASP A 502 -3.47 43.80 -7.54
C ASP A 502 -2.07 44.22 -8.07
N GLY A 503 -1.73 43.95 -9.34
CA GLY A 503 -0.50 44.47 -9.96
C GLY A 503 0.83 43.97 -9.37
N ARG A 504 0.82 43.12 -8.35
CA ARG A 504 2.00 42.46 -7.79
C ARG A 504 2.26 41.16 -8.54
N ARG A 505 3.44 41.04 -9.18
CA ARG A 505 3.93 39.76 -9.69
C ARG A 505 4.06 38.78 -8.53
N ALA A 506 3.12 37.85 -8.38
CA ALA A 506 3.25 36.73 -7.46
C ALA A 506 4.50 35.92 -7.86
N GLN A 507 5.50 35.87 -6.98
CA GLN A 507 6.61 34.93 -7.17
C GLN A 507 6.05 33.53 -6.88
N PRO A 508 6.01 32.60 -7.86
CA PRO A 508 5.48 31.27 -7.60
C PRO A 508 6.40 30.57 -6.60
N VAL A 509 5.87 30.23 -5.43
CA VAL A 509 6.54 29.34 -4.47
C VAL A 509 6.76 28.01 -5.20
N ARG A 510 7.99 27.74 -5.64
CA ARG A 510 8.35 26.56 -6.45
C ARG A 510 8.19 25.28 -5.61
N ARG A 511 7.03 24.63 -5.69
CA ARG A 511 6.73 23.39 -4.97
C ARG A 511 7.46 22.21 -5.61
N SER A 512 7.70 21.15 -4.82
CA SER A 512 8.28 19.90 -5.32
C SER A 512 7.33 19.11 -6.24
N LEU A 513 6.03 19.45 -6.21
CA LEU A 513 4.95 18.92 -7.03
C LEU A 513 4.12 20.12 -7.50
N GLU A 514 3.91 20.25 -8.82
CA GLU A 514 2.95 21.19 -9.42
C GLU A 514 1.85 20.38 -10.11
N HIS A 515 0.59 20.79 -9.93
CA HIS A 515 -0.59 20.13 -10.49
C HIS A 515 -1.28 21.06 -11.49
N PHE A 516 -1.80 20.50 -12.57
CA PHE A 516 -2.53 21.20 -13.62
C PHE A 516 -3.66 20.30 -14.14
N GLN A 517 -4.67 20.90 -14.76
CA GLN A 517 -5.73 20.18 -15.46
C GLN A 517 -5.89 20.71 -16.88
N GLY A 518 -6.38 19.87 -17.78
CA GLY A 518 -6.70 20.25 -19.15
C GLY A 518 -7.36 19.10 -19.91
N ARG A 519 -8.09 19.43 -20.96
CA ARG A 519 -8.72 18.44 -21.86
C ARG A 519 -7.71 17.91 -22.88
N ARG A 520 -6.74 18.74 -23.25
CA ARG A 520 -5.58 18.38 -24.07
C ARG A 520 -4.30 18.82 -23.38
N ILE A 521 -3.39 17.90 -23.11
CA ILE A 521 -2.11 18.17 -22.45
C ILE A 521 -0.99 17.76 -23.38
N THR A 522 -0.22 18.73 -23.86
CA THR A 522 0.95 18.49 -24.71
C THR A 522 2.23 18.74 -23.91
N LEU A 523 3.09 17.73 -23.90
CA LEU A 523 4.38 17.71 -23.25
C LEU A 523 5.47 17.59 -24.32
N VAL A 524 6.41 18.53 -24.34
CA VAL A 524 7.55 18.52 -25.27
C VAL A 524 8.86 18.68 -24.51
N THR A 525 9.79 17.75 -24.68
CA THR A 525 11.13 17.80 -24.10
C THR A 525 12.17 18.27 -25.10
N GLU A 526 13.24 18.89 -24.57
CA GLU A 526 14.37 19.34 -25.40
C GLU A 526 15.09 18.17 -26.08
N ASN A 527 15.36 17.09 -25.32
CA ASN A 527 15.96 15.85 -25.81
C ASN A 527 14.96 14.70 -25.75
N ALA A 528 15.18 13.66 -26.57
CA ALA A 528 14.41 12.43 -26.48
C ALA A 528 14.45 11.90 -25.05
N SER A 529 13.28 11.54 -24.54
CA SER A 529 13.06 11.09 -23.17
C SER A 529 12.18 9.85 -23.18
N PRO A 530 12.36 8.95 -22.21
CA PRO A 530 11.55 7.75 -22.11
C PRO A 530 10.09 8.10 -21.80
N ARG A 531 9.17 7.33 -22.38
CA ARG A 531 7.72 7.52 -22.27
C ARG A 531 7.03 6.19 -21.97
N GLU A 532 5.93 6.26 -21.24
CA GLU A 532 5.07 5.13 -20.92
C GLU A 532 3.59 5.46 -21.11
N LEU A 533 2.80 4.45 -21.46
CA LEU A 533 1.33 4.48 -21.49
C LEU A 533 0.80 3.31 -20.64
N ASP A 534 0.02 3.58 -19.60
CA ASP A 534 -0.53 2.58 -18.65
C ASP A 534 0.51 1.59 -18.08
N GLY A 535 1.76 2.04 -17.94
CA GLY A 535 2.87 1.22 -17.44
C GLY A 535 3.65 0.45 -18.50
N GLU A 536 3.25 0.55 -19.78
CA GLU A 536 3.97 -0.03 -20.91
C GLU A 536 4.88 1.01 -21.58
N PRO A 537 6.18 0.71 -21.78
CA PRO A 537 7.11 1.63 -22.43
C PRO A 537 6.82 1.74 -23.94
N VAL A 538 6.75 2.97 -24.45
CA VAL A 538 6.45 3.26 -25.88
C VAL A 538 7.64 3.87 -26.62
N GLY A 539 8.84 3.62 -26.11
CA GLY A 539 10.10 4.12 -26.66
C GLY A 539 10.35 5.62 -26.41
N ASP A 540 11.60 6.02 -26.62
CA ASP A 540 12.05 7.38 -26.39
C ASP A 540 11.50 8.35 -27.45
N GLY A 541 11.11 9.53 -27.02
CA GLY A 541 10.69 10.60 -27.91
C GLY A 541 10.64 11.94 -27.20
N ARG A 542 10.37 13.00 -27.97
CA ARG A 542 10.34 14.37 -27.45
C ARG A 542 8.94 14.82 -27.15
N ARG A 543 7.94 14.32 -27.88
CA ARG A 543 6.54 14.72 -27.75
C ARG A 543 5.68 13.60 -27.17
N LEU A 544 4.82 14.00 -26.23
CA LEU A 544 3.70 13.21 -25.72
C LEU A 544 2.48 14.14 -25.57
N CYS A 545 1.38 13.82 -26.23
CA CYS A 545 0.14 14.58 -26.20
C CYS A 545 -0.98 13.65 -25.75
N LEU A 546 -1.74 14.07 -24.74
CA LEU A 546 -2.93 13.34 -24.29
C LEU A 546 -4.16 14.22 -24.49
N THR A 547 -5.20 13.65 -25.09
CA THR A 547 -6.49 14.32 -25.29
C THR A 547 -7.60 13.49 -24.69
N VAL A 548 -8.40 14.05 -23.78
CA VAL A 548 -9.53 13.36 -23.17
C VAL A 548 -10.57 12.96 -24.23
N ARG A 549 -11.16 11.78 -24.06
CA ARG A 549 -12.30 11.27 -24.80
C ARG A 549 -13.42 11.02 -23.79
N PRO A 550 -14.28 12.03 -23.57
CA PRO A 550 -15.30 11.96 -22.53
C PRO A 550 -16.28 10.81 -22.74
N GLY A 551 -16.57 10.07 -21.68
CA GLY A 551 -17.49 8.96 -21.64
C GLY A 551 -17.20 7.84 -22.65
N ALA A 552 -15.94 7.67 -23.03
CA ALA A 552 -15.53 6.73 -24.08
C ALA A 552 -15.78 5.26 -23.70
N LEU A 553 -15.71 4.89 -22.42
CA LEU A 553 -15.82 3.50 -21.98
C LEU A 553 -17.00 3.30 -21.03
N LEU A 554 -17.86 2.32 -21.31
CA LEU A 554 -18.91 1.89 -20.40
C LEU A 554 -18.34 0.85 -19.43
N VAL A 555 -18.43 1.10 -18.12
CA VAL A 555 -17.89 0.22 -17.07
C VAL A 555 -18.95 -0.11 -16.02
N HIS A 556 -18.90 -1.33 -15.50
CA HIS A 556 -19.59 -1.72 -14.27
C HIS A 556 -18.74 -1.32 -13.06
N ALA A 557 -19.33 -0.55 -12.16
CA ALA A 557 -18.68 -0.01 -10.96
C ALA A 557 -19.69 0.03 -9.80
N PRO A 558 -19.24 0.16 -8.54
CA PRO A 558 -20.14 0.25 -7.38
C PRO A 558 -21.13 1.41 -7.50
N ALA A 559 -22.34 1.25 -6.97
CA ALA A 559 -23.44 2.22 -7.09
C ALA A 559 -23.11 3.63 -6.56
N ASP A 560 -22.26 3.73 -5.53
CA ASP A 560 -21.95 5.02 -4.88
C ASP A 560 -20.80 5.79 -5.52
N GLY A 561 -20.13 5.27 -6.56
CA GLY A 561 -19.05 5.92 -7.31
C GLY A 561 -17.80 6.36 -6.50
N ARG A 562 -17.87 6.29 -5.17
CA ARG A 562 -16.82 6.62 -4.22
C ARG A 562 -16.19 5.33 -3.69
N PRO A 563 -14.87 5.30 -3.45
CA PRO A 563 -14.22 4.14 -2.85
C PRO A 563 -14.77 3.90 -1.43
N ASP A 564 -15.77 3.03 -1.32
CA ASP A 564 -16.33 2.62 -0.05
C ASP A 564 -15.33 1.74 0.68
N ARG A 565 -14.87 2.23 1.84
CA ARG A 565 -13.89 1.56 2.70
C ARG A 565 -14.51 0.45 3.55
N THR A 566 -15.82 0.25 3.50
CA THR A 566 -16.54 -0.76 4.30
C THR A 566 -16.95 -1.99 3.49
N ALA A 567 -16.92 -1.90 2.16
CA ALA A 567 -17.32 -2.95 1.23
C ALA A 567 -16.34 -4.12 1.09
N ASP A 568 -15.36 -4.33 1.97
CA ASP A 568 -14.34 -5.40 1.90
C ASP A 568 -14.66 -6.60 2.84
N THR A 569 -15.74 -6.54 3.64
CA THR A 569 -16.03 -7.52 4.72
C THR A 569 -17.37 -8.28 4.64
N ALA A 570 -18.32 -7.88 3.80
CA ALA A 570 -19.59 -8.61 3.67
C ALA A 570 -19.41 -9.99 2.97
N PRO A 571 -19.99 -11.09 3.49
CA PRO A 571 -19.98 -12.37 2.79
C PRO A 571 -20.76 -12.28 1.47
N VAL A 572 -20.33 -13.05 0.46
CA VAL A 572 -21.12 -13.26 -0.77
C VAL A 572 -22.42 -13.94 -0.36
N PRO A 573 -23.61 -13.39 -0.68
CA PRO A 573 -24.85 -14.15 -0.55
C PRO A 573 -24.81 -15.27 -1.59
N LEU A 574 -24.36 -16.46 -1.17
CA LEU A 574 -24.73 -17.67 -1.87
C LEU A 574 -26.24 -17.76 -1.73
N ALA A 575 -26.97 -17.64 -2.83
CA ALA A 575 -28.37 -18.03 -2.86
C ALA A 575 -28.44 -19.45 -2.28
N ALA A 576 -29.15 -19.59 -1.16
CA ALA A 576 -29.37 -20.89 -0.54
C ALA A 576 -29.92 -21.82 -1.63
N THR A 577 -29.19 -22.89 -1.92
CA THR A 577 -29.74 -24.01 -2.67
C THR A 577 -30.97 -24.48 -1.91
N ASN A 578 -32.14 -24.30 -2.52
CA ASN A 578 -33.41 -24.71 -1.97
C ASN A 578 -33.41 -26.24 -1.83
N PRO A 579 -33.46 -26.82 -0.61
CA PRO A 579 -33.44 -28.28 -0.44
C PRO A 579 -34.73 -28.96 -0.92
N ALA A 580 -35.72 -28.20 -1.42
CA ALA A 580 -37.02 -28.72 -1.83
C ALA A 580 -37.08 -29.26 -3.28
N ALA A 581 -35.97 -29.31 -4.03
CA ALA A 581 -35.94 -29.81 -5.41
C ALA A 581 -35.41 -31.26 -5.57
N GLU A 582 -34.91 -31.90 -4.52
CA GLU A 582 -34.41 -33.30 -4.58
C GLU A 582 -35.45 -34.37 -4.17
N ALA A 583 -36.67 -33.98 -3.79
CA ALA A 583 -37.74 -34.92 -3.43
C ALA A 583 -38.79 -35.04 -4.54
N ARG A 584 -38.39 -35.35 -5.78
CA ARG A 584 -39.37 -35.74 -6.82
C ARG A 584 -38.81 -36.52 -8.02
N THR A 585 -37.86 -37.43 -7.82
CA THR A 585 -37.54 -38.47 -8.82
C THR A 585 -36.94 -39.69 -8.12
N HIS A 586 -37.78 -40.60 -7.61
CA HIS A 586 -37.48 -42.03 -7.46
C HIS A 586 -38.76 -42.79 -7.05
N THR A 587 -39.61 -43.08 -8.03
CA THR A 587 -40.53 -44.22 -8.00
C THR A 587 -40.62 -44.81 -9.41
N VAL A 588 -39.69 -45.72 -9.69
CA VAL A 588 -39.80 -46.79 -10.70
C VAL A 588 -39.36 -48.01 -9.90
N GLY A 589 -40.23 -48.95 -9.51
CA GLY A 589 -41.06 -49.75 -10.40
C GLY A 589 -40.32 -51.07 -10.63
N ALA A 590 -40.33 -51.94 -9.62
CA ALA A 590 -39.89 -53.33 -9.74
C ALA A 590 -41.14 -54.21 -9.89
N GLY A 591 -41.22 -54.96 -11.00
CA GLY A 591 -42.25 -55.97 -11.24
C GLY A 591 -42.53 -56.16 -12.73
N GLY A 592 -42.12 -57.31 -13.28
CA GLY A 592 -42.44 -57.76 -14.62
C GLY A 592 -41.21 -58.20 -15.41
#